data_AF-A0A133KQ21-F1
#
_entry.id   AF-A0A133KQ21-F1
#
_cell.length_a   1.000
_cell.length_b   1.000
_cell.length_c   1.000
_cell.angle_alpha   90.00
_cell.angle_beta   90.00
_cell.angle_gamma   90.00
#
_symmetry.space_group_name_H-M   'P 1'
#
loop_
_entity.id
_entity.type
_entity.pdbx_description
1 polymer ?
#
loop_
_entity_poly.entity_id
_entity_poly.type
_entity_poly.pdbx_seq_one_letter_code
_entity_poly.pdbx_strand_id
1 'polypeptide(L)' 'LQTIPIAIKMLLAGMELQLIVEKTGLSQTEVEKIKQQLETKQDKY' A
#
# COMPACT_ATOMS: atom_id res chain seq x y z
N LEU A 1 -12.45 5.75 9.47
CA LEU A 1 -11.02 5.45 9.27
C LEU A 1 -10.79 5.25 7.78
N GLN A 2 -10.16 6.21 7.09
CA GLN A 2 -9.74 6.02 5.70
C GLN A 2 -8.38 5.30 5.70
N THR A 3 -8.38 3.96 5.77
CA THR A 3 -7.17 3.12 5.91
C THR A 3 -6.39 2.96 4.60
N ILE A 4 -7.08 2.95 3.45
CA ILE A 4 -6.47 2.79 2.12
C ILE A 4 -5.58 3.99 1.72
N PRO A 5 -6.00 5.27 1.87
CA PRO A 5 -5.14 6.40 1.52
C PRO A 5 -3.84 6.47 2.33
N ILE A 6 -3.87 5.99 3.58
CA ILE A 6 -2.68 5.91 4.44
C ILE A 6 -1.74 4.83 3.93
N ALA A 7 -2.25 3.62 3.64
CA ALA A 7 -1.45 2.52 3.08
C ALA A 7 -0.76 2.92 1.76
N ILE A 8 -1.45 3.65 0.88
CA ILE A 8 -0.89 4.17 -0.36
C ILE A 8 0.29 5.11 -0.09
N LYS A 9 0.13 6.09 0.82
CA LYS A 9 1.21 7.03 1.16
C LYS A 9 2.43 6.31 1.74
N MET A 10 2.21 5.29 2.57
CA MET A 10 3.28 4.50 3.18
C MET A 10 4.00 3.64 2.13
N LEU A 11 3.26 3.00 1.22
CA LEU A 11 3.85 2.26 0.09
C LEU A 11 4.69 3.18 -0.81
N LEU A 12 4.18 4.37 -1.15
CA LEU A 12 4.92 5.36 -1.95
C LEU A 12 6.14 5.92 -1.22
N ALA A 13 6.13 5.94 0.12
CA ALA A 13 7.27 6.32 0.94
C ALA A 13 8.32 5.20 1.08
N GLY A 14 8.10 4.02 0.48
CA GLY A 14 9.01 2.89 0.55
C GLY A 14 8.98 2.13 1.89
N MET A 15 7.90 2.26 2.65
CA MET A 15 7.75 1.50 3.91
C MET A 15 7.50 0.02 3.65
N GLU A 16 7.93 -0.82 4.58
CA GLU A 16 7.70 -2.27 4.51
C GLU A 16 6.22 -2.65 4.61
N LEU A 17 5.85 -3.68 3.85
CA LEU A 17 4.50 -4.22 3.75
C LEU A 17 3.93 -4.64 5.11
N GLN A 18 4.72 -5.31 5.95
CA GLN A 18 4.30 -5.71 7.30
C GLN A 18 3.99 -4.51 8.19
N LEU A 19 4.83 -3.47 8.14
CA LEU A 19 4.62 -2.26 8.95
C LEU A 19 3.33 -1.52 8.53
N ILE A 20 2.99 -1.56 7.24
CA ILE A 20 1.74 -1.00 6.73
C ILE A 20 0.54 -1.81 7.22
N VAL A 21 0.62 -3.14 7.18
CA VAL A 21 -0.41 -4.04 7.73
C VAL A 21 -0.66 -3.74 9.22
N GLU A 22 0.39 -3.63 10.03
CA GLU A 22 0.28 -3.32 11.45
C GLU A 22 -0.34 -1.94 11.72
N LYS A 23 0.08 -0.92 10.96
CA LYS A 23 -0.37 0.47 11.18
C LYS A 23 -1.77 0.74 10.65
N THR A 24 -2.17 0.07 9.58
CA THR A 24 -3.45 0.31 8.89
C THR A 24 -4.52 -0.70 9.29
N GLY A 25 -4.14 -1.84 9.86
CA GLY A 25 -5.03 -2.96 10.15
C GLY A 25 -5.53 -3.68 8.90
N LEU A 26 -4.97 -3.37 7.72
CA LEU A 26 -5.29 -4.03 6.47
C LEU A 26 -4.65 -5.42 6.42
N SER A 27 -5.28 -6.34 5.69
CA SER A 27 -4.63 -7.62 5.41
C SER A 27 -3.45 -7.45 4.46
N GLN A 28 -2.46 -8.35 4.55
CA GLN A 28 -1.31 -8.36 3.64
C GLN A 28 -1.75 -8.40 2.17
N THR A 29 -2.79 -9.17 1.87
CA THR A 29 -3.38 -9.28 0.53
C THR A 29 -3.97 -7.96 0.03
N GLU A 30 -4.61 -7.18 0.90
CA GLU A 30 -5.10 -5.85 0.54
C GLU A 30 -3.95 -4.89 0.24
N VAL A 31 -2.90 -4.89 1.07
CA VAL A 31 -1.73 -4.04 0.86
C VAL A 31 -0.97 -4.45 -0.42
N GLU A 32 -0.86 -5.74 -0.72
CA GLU A 32 -0.30 -6.23 -1.99
C GLU A 32 -1.12 -5.81 -3.21
N LYS A 33 -2.46 -5.91 -3.15
CA LYS A 33 -3.34 -5.43 -4.23
C LYS A 33 -3.15 -3.93 -4.48
N ILE A 34 -2.95 -3.15 -3.43
CA ILE A 34 -2.68 -1.71 -3.54
C ILE A 34 -1.31 -1.50 -4.18
N LYS A 35 -0.28 -2.22 -3.74
CA LYS A 35 1.08 -2.16 -4.30
C LYS A 35 1.09 -2.49 -5.80
N GLN A 36 0.45 -3.59 -6.21
CA GLN A 36 0.31 -3.95 -7.63
C GLN A 36 -0.41 -2.89 -8.45
N GLN A 37 -1.47 -2.27 -7.90
CA GLN A 37 -2.18 -1.17 -8.57
C GLN A 37 -1.34 0.10 -8.70
N LEU A 38 -0.38 0.33 -7.80
CA LEU A 38 0.56 1.44 -7.88
C LEU A 38 1.66 1.17 -8.92
N GLU A 39 2.24 -0.04 -8.91
CA GLU A 39 3.27 -0.46 -9.86
C GLU A 39 2.74 -0.44 -11.31
N THR A 40 1.55 -1.00 -11.55
CA THR A 40 0.90 -0.97 -12.88
C THR A 40 0.56 0.42 -13.39
N LYS A 41 0.48 1.43 -12.52
CA LYS A 41 0.31 2.84 -12.90
C LYS A 41 1.63 3.58 -13.12
N GLN A 42 2.70 3.16 -12.45
CA GLN A 42 4.04 3.75 -12.59
C GLN A 42 4.74 3.30 -13.87
N ASP A 43 4.57 2.06 -14.31
CA ASP A 43 5.16 1.56 -15.57
C ASP A 43 4.56 2.18 -16.84
N LYS A 44 3.51 2.99 -16.71
CA LYS A 44 2.80 3.59 -17.84
C LYS A 44 3.28 4.99 -18.21
N TYR A 45 4.35 5.50 -17.60
CA TYR A 45 4.91 6.83 -17.85
C TYR A 45 6.43 6.80 -18.00
#